data_AF-A0A5C4Y7T6-F1
#
_entry.id   AF-A0A5C4Y7T6-F1
#
_cell.length_a   1.000
_cell.length_b   1.000
_cell.length_c   1.000
_cell.angle_alpha   90.00
_cell.angle_beta   90.00
_cell.angle_gamma   90.00
#
_symmetry.space_group_name_H-M   'P 1'
#
loop_
_entity.id
_entity.type
_entity.pdbx_description
1 polymer ?
#
loop_
_entity_poly.entity_id
_entity_poly.type
_entity_poly.pdbx_seq_one_letter_code
_entity_poly.pdbx_strand_id
1 'polypeptide(L)'
;MHPASLTAAEIADQLARMYAADHGLSDDVPTPEERTALADYLGCHEEARAEAWAAWAAELNPTERDAAEYWLDVEFVEPCPEGQPASE
;
A
#
# COMPACT_ATOMS: atom_id res chain seq x y z
N MET A 1 -12.28 -3.99 5.29
CA MET A 1 -12.61 -2.56 5.06
C MET A 1 -12.42 -2.26 3.57
N HIS A 2 -13.20 -1.37 2.97
CA HIS A 2 -13.04 -1.07 1.54
C HIS A 2 -12.02 0.08 1.38
N PRO A 3 -10.89 -0.13 0.68
CA PRO A 3 -9.82 0.87 0.57
C PRO A 3 -10.28 2.17 -0.12
N ALA A 4 -11.26 2.08 -1.02
CA ALA A 4 -11.90 3.25 -1.63
C ALA A 4 -12.70 4.15 -0.66
N SER A 5 -12.90 3.75 0.60
CA SER A 5 -13.52 4.60 1.63
C SER A 5 -12.50 5.25 2.57
N LEU A 6 -11.21 4.93 2.41
CA LEU A 6 -10.13 5.46 3.24
C LEU A 6 -9.56 6.74 2.61
N THR A 7 -9.17 7.67 3.46
CA THR A 7 -8.39 8.85 3.07
C THR A 7 -6.95 8.47 2.77
N ALA A 8 -6.23 9.34 2.04
CA ALA A 8 -4.80 9.13 1.75
C ALA A 8 -3.95 8.92 3.02
N ALA A 9 -4.29 9.60 4.13
CA ALA A 9 -3.63 9.43 5.42
C ALA A 9 -3.89 8.04 6.03
N GLU A 10 -5.13 7.54 5.96
CA GLU A 10 -5.45 6.20 6.47
C GLU A 10 -4.80 5.08 5.63
N ILE A 11 -4.67 5.29 4.32
CA ILE A 11 -3.91 4.41 3.43
C ILE A 11 -2.43 4.45 3.81
N ALA A 12 -1.86 5.63 4.04
CA ALA A 12 -0.47 5.79 4.48
C ALA A 12 -0.19 5.05 5.81
N ASP A 13 -1.08 5.16 6.79
CA ASP A 13 -1.00 4.42 8.05
C ASP A 13 -1.03 2.90 7.84
N GLN A 14 -1.87 2.40 6.92
CA GLN A 14 -1.90 0.98 6.57
C GLN A 14 -0.62 0.53 5.88
N LEU A 15 -0.09 1.31 4.93
CA LEU A 15 1.17 1.03 4.26
C LEU A 15 2.33 0.98 5.26
N ALA A 16 2.38 1.93 6.19
CA ALA A 16 3.38 1.94 7.26
C ALA A 16 3.32 0.67 8.14
N ARG A 17 2.11 0.22 8.51
CA ARG A 17 1.92 -1.02 9.29
C ARG A 17 2.34 -2.26 8.51
N MET A 18 1.98 -2.35 7.23
CA MET A 18 2.33 -3.46 6.35
C MET A 18 3.84 -3.52 6.09
N TYR A 19 4.47 -2.38 5.86
CA TYR A 19 5.93 -2.27 5.73
C TYR A 19 6.63 -2.69 7.01
N ALA A 20 6.17 -2.20 8.17
CA ALA A 20 6.73 -2.59 9.46
C ALA A 20 6.56 -4.10 9.72
N ALA A 21 5.41 -4.69 9.37
CA ALA A 21 5.16 -6.12 9.49
C ALA A 21 6.11 -6.96 8.60
N ASP A 22 6.29 -6.58 7.33
CA ASP A 22 7.20 -7.26 6.39
C ASP A 22 8.66 -7.22 6.86
N HIS A 23 9.06 -6.12 7.50
CA HIS A 23 10.39 -5.94 8.08
C HIS A 23 10.54 -6.52 9.50
N GLY A 24 9.50 -7.16 10.06
CA GLY A 24 9.52 -7.71 11.42
C GLY A 24 9.61 -6.65 12.53
N LEU A 25 9.24 -5.41 12.22
CA LEU A 25 9.17 -4.28 13.14
C LEU A 25 7.82 -4.21 13.87
N SER A 26 6.81 -4.95 13.39
CA SER A 26 5.46 -5.00 13.96
C SER A 26 4.91 -6.44 13.93
N ASP A 27 4.31 -6.87 15.04
CA ASP A 27 3.49 -8.09 15.11
C ASP A 27 2.04 -7.87 14.63
N ASP A 28 1.68 -6.61 14.38
CA ASP A 28 0.38 -6.23 13.83
C ASP A 28 0.43 -6.38 12.31
N VAL A 29 0.33 -7.64 11.86
CA VAL A 29 0.31 -8.02 10.45
C VAL A 29 -1.13 -7.94 9.95
N PRO A 30 -1.44 -7.06 8.98
CA PRO A 30 -2.77 -7.01 8.37
C PRO A 30 -3.10 -8.34 7.69
N THR A 31 -4.39 -8.65 7.58
CA THR A 31 -4.79 -9.90 6.93
C THR A 31 -4.39 -9.91 5.46
N PRO A 32 -4.10 -11.08 4.87
CA PRO A 32 -3.77 -11.18 3.44
C PRO A 32 -4.85 -10.55 2.54
N GLU A 33 -6.13 -10.64 2.93
CA GLU A 33 -7.24 -10.01 2.20
C GLU A 33 -7.17 -8.48 2.22
N GLU A 34 -6.79 -7.88 3.34
CA GLU A 34 -6.61 -6.42 3.45
C GLU A 34 -5.39 -5.96 2.65
N ARG A 35 -4.31 -6.74 2.65
CA ARG A 35 -3.12 -6.48 1.84
C ARG A 35 -3.46 -6.49 0.35
N THR A 36 -4.10 -7.55 -0.14
CA THR A 36 -4.50 -7.68 -1.54
C THR A 36 -5.48 -6.58 -1.95
N ALA A 37 -6.50 -6.30 -1.15
CA ALA A 37 -7.46 -5.25 -1.47
C ALA A 37 -6.79 -3.86 -1.59
N LEU A 38 -5.81 -3.56 -0.72
CA LEU A 38 -5.07 -2.31 -0.77
C LEU A 38 -4.12 -2.25 -1.98
N ALA A 39 -3.40 -3.34 -2.27
CA ALA A 39 -2.54 -3.47 -3.43
C ALA A 39 -3.31 -3.28 -4.74
N ASP A 40 -4.45 -3.97 -4.90
CA ASP A 40 -5.33 -3.84 -6.07
C ASP A 40 -5.85 -2.41 -6.23
N TYR A 41 -6.27 -1.80 -5.12
CA TYR A 41 -6.78 -0.43 -5.14
C TYR A 41 -5.72 0.58 -5.57
N LEU A 42 -4.51 0.50 -4.99
CA LEU A 42 -3.40 1.40 -5.30
C LEU A 42 -2.83 1.16 -6.70
N GLY A 43 -2.87 -0.08 -7.18
CA GLY A 43 -2.52 -0.44 -8.56
C GLY A 43 -3.45 0.22 -9.57
N CYS A 44 -4.75 0.30 -9.27
CA CYS A 44 -5.74 0.94 -10.14
C CYS A 44 -5.92 2.45 -9.89
N HIS A 45 -5.44 2.99 -8.78
CA HIS A 45 -5.58 4.41 -8.39
C HIS A 45 -4.22 5.03 -8.11
N GLU A 46 -3.48 5.37 -9.16
CA GLU A 46 -2.16 5.98 -9.06
C GLU A 46 -2.18 7.33 -8.30
N GLU A 47 -3.27 8.10 -8.41
CA GLU A 47 -3.44 9.35 -7.65
C GLU A 47 -3.52 9.07 -6.14
N ALA A 48 -4.32 8.08 -5.72
CA ALA A 48 -4.43 7.69 -4.32
C ALA A 48 -3.11 7.13 -3.78
N ARG A 49 -2.37 6.38 -4.61
CA ARG A 49 -1.00 5.92 -4.30
C ARG A 49 -0.05 7.08 -4.08
N ALA A 50 -0.04 8.07 -4.98
CA ALA A 50 0.85 9.23 -4.85
C ALA A 50 0.52 10.08 -3.62
N GLU A 51 -0.76 10.29 -3.32
CA GLU A 51 -1.18 11.03 -2.12
C GLU A 51 -0.84 10.28 -0.83
N ALA A 52 -1.07 8.96 -0.78
CA ALA A 52 -0.72 8.13 0.37
C ALA A 52 0.80 8.05 0.56
N TRP A 53 1.56 7.92 -0.52
CA TRP A 53 3.02 7.98 -0.48
C TRP A 53 3.51 9.33 0.05
N ALA A 54 2.96 10.44 -0.41
CA ALA A 54 3.34 11.77 0.06
C ALA A 54 3.09 11.94 1.58
N ALA A 55 1.96 11.41 2.08
CA ALA A 55 1.65 11.42 3.51
C ALA A 55 2.62 10.52 4.30
N TRP A 56 2.90 9.31 3.82
CA TRP A 56 3.79 8.36 4.50
C TRP A 56 5.26 8.80 4.46
N ALA A 57 5.76 9.24 3.31
CA ALA A 57 7.14 9.68 3.10
C ALA A 57 7.51 10.92 3.93
N ALA A 58 6.52 11.71 4.36
CA ALA A 58 6.70 12.83 5.28
C ALA A 58 7.08 12.36 6.69
N GLU A 59 6.63 11.17 7.10
CA GLU A 59 6.91 10.57 8.41
C GLU A 59 8.11 9.61 8.40
N LEU A 60 8.47 9.08 7.22
CA LEU A 60 9.64 8.20 7.05
C LEU A 60 10.97 8.95 7.19
N ASN A 61 11.98 8.24 7.74
CA ASN A 61 13.36 8.72 7.68
C ASN A 61 13.83 8.83 6.23
N PRO A 62 14.65 9.83 5.88
CA PRO A 62 15.18 9.98 4.51
C PRO A 62 15.91 8.74 3.99
N THR A 63 16.57 7.99 4.88
CA THR A 63 17.30 6.76 4.55
C THR A 63 16.38 5.56 4.25
N GLU A 64 15.16 5.56 4.79
CA GLU A 64 14.17 4.49 4.58
C GLU A 64 13.25 4.79 3.41
N ARG A 65 13.21 6.05 2.96
CA ARG A 65 12.33 6.52 1.91
C ARG A 65 12.55 5.77 0.59
N ASP A 66 13.80 5.59 0.15
CA ASP A 66 14.09 4.84 -1.08
C ASP A 66 13.67 3.36 -0.98
N ALA A 67 13.85 2.74 0.18
CA ALA A 67 13.48 1.34 0.41
C ALA A 67 11.96 1.16 0.49
N ALA A 68 11.27 2.09 1.14
CA ALA A 68 9.82 2.09 1.23
C ALA A 68 9.14 2.41 -0.10
N GLU A 69 9.72 3.30 -0.92
CA GLU A 69 9.24 3.58 -2.28
C GLU A 69 9.35 2.35 -3.17
N TYR A 70 10.52 1.69 -3.13
CA TYR A 70 10.74 0.44 -3.86
C TYR A 70 9.76 -0.64 -3.42
N TRP A 71 9.58 -0.83 -2.11
CA TRP A 71 8.62 -1.81 -1.59
C TRP A 71 7.20 -1.48 -2.06
N LEU A 72 6.77 -0.22 -1.99
CA LEU A 72 5.44 0.21 -2.42
C LEU A 72 5.20 -0.08 -3.91
N ASP A 73 6.10 0.35 -4.78
CA ASP A 73 5.89 0.28 -6.24
C ASP A 73 6.27 -1.07 -6.87
N VAL A 74 7.14 -1.86 -6.23
CA VAL A 74 7.67 -3.11 -6.82
C VAL A 74 7.20 -4.36 -6.08
N GLU A 75 7.07 -4.31 -4.75
CA GLU A 75 6.73 -5.49 -3.94
C GLU A 75 5.28 -5.50 -3.45
N PHE A 76 4.67 -4.33 -3.31
CA PHE A 76 3.34 -4.17 -2.72
C PHE A 76 2.25 -3.95 -3.75
N VAL A 77 2.40 -2.94 -4.61
CA VAL A 77 1.41 -2.62 -5.64
C VAL A 77 1.51 -3.65 -6.77
N GLU A 78 0.45 -4.42 -6.95
CA GLU A 78 0.31 -5.24 -8.15
C GLU A 78 -0.18 -4.35 -9.30
N PRO A 79 0.29 -4.58 -10.55
CA PRO A 79 -0.24 -3.87 -11.71
C PRO A 79 -1.75 -4.06 -11.76
N CYS A 80 -2.51 -2.96 -11.93
CA CYS A 80 -3.96 -3.04 -12.04
C CYS A 80 -4.32 -4.14 -13.04
N PRO A 81 -5.18 -5.11 -12.69
CA PRO A 81 -5.62 -6.13 -13.63
C PRO A 81 -6.52 -5.46 -14.68
N GLU A 82 -5.91 -4.81 -15.67
CA GLU A 82 -6.58 -4.32 -16.87
C GLU A 82 -7.09 -5.54 -17.65
N GLY A 83 -8.26 -6.02 -17.27
CA GLY A 83 -9.06 -6.99 -18.05
C GLY A 83 -8.93 -8.46 -17.69
N GLN A 84 -8.93 -8.86 -16.41
CA GLN A 84 -9.43 -10.21 -16.10
C GLN A 84 -10.96 -10.18 -16.20
N PRO A 85 -11.59 -10.79 -17.23
CA PRO A 85 -13.01 -11.11 -17.12
C PRO A 85 -13.17 -11.94 -15.84
N ALA A 86 -14.19 -11.63 -15.05
CA ALA A 86 -14.62 -12.52 -13.98
C ALA A 86 -14.72 -13.93 -14.56
N SER A 87 -13.86 -14.85 -14.12
CA SER A 87 -13.93 -16.24 -14.51
C SER A 87 -15.31 -16.76 -14.07
N GLU A 88 -16.17 -17.00 -15.06
CA GLU A 88 -17.52 -17.58 -14.93
C GLU A 88 -17.54 -18.95 -14.23
#